data_AF-A0A3C0APX1-F1
#
_entry.id   AF-A0A3C0APX1-F1
#
_cell.length_a   1.000
_cell.length_b   1.000
_cell.length_c   1.000
_cell.angle_alpha   90.00
_cell.angle_beta   90.00
_cell.angle_gamma   90.00
#
_symmetry.space_group_name_H-M   'P 1'
#
loop_
_entity.id
_entity.type
_entity.pdbx_description
1 polymer ?
#
loop_
_entity_poly.entity_id
_entity_poly.type
_entity_poly.pdbx_seq_one_letter_code
_entity_poly.pdbx_strand_id
1 'polypeptide(L)' 'MQDQQPRIGAQHSISFEVEQSQTISFSYETEISVLSTPSLIWFLEQAALQFLLPWQDDKSISVGTHVDVEHLAPTP' A
#
# COMPACT_ATOMS: atom_id res chain seq x y z
N MET A 1 19.19 18.82 -3.30
CA MET A 1 17.89 19.29 -2.78
C MET A 1 17.55 18.53 -1.49
N GLN A 2 18.49 18.40 -0.55
CA GLN A 2 18.52 17.28 0.41
C GLN A 2 18.12 17.63 1.86
N ASP A 3 17.69 18.87 2.15
CA ASP A 3 17.52 19.35 3.54
C ASP A 3 16.09 19.73 3.95
N GLN A 4 15.07 19.43 3.13
CA GLN A 4 13.67 19.74 3.50
C GLN A 4 12.84 18.47 3.62
N GLN A 5 12.41 18.18 4.85
CA GLN A 5 11.41 17.15 5.17
C GLN A 5 10.13 17.31 4.32
N PRO A 6 9.35 16.23 4.14
CA PRO A 6 8.07 16.32 3.46
C PRO A 6 7.17 17.35 4.15
N ARG A 7 6.51 18.18 3.35
CA ARG A 7 5.53 19.16 3.88
C ARG A 7 4.29 18.43 4.36
N ILE A 8 3.72 18.89 5.47
CA ILE A 8 2.39 18.43 5.92
C ILE A 8 1.38 18.67 4.80
N GLY A 9 0.60 17.63 4.48
CA GLY A 9 -0.37 17.66 3.38
C GLY A 9 0.20 17.33 2.00
N ALA A 10 1.52 17.06 1.88
CA ALA A 10 2.07 16.47 0.67
C ALA A 10 1.47 15.07 0.45
N GLN A 11 1.30 14.69 -0.81
CA GLN A 11 0.63 13.46 -1.22
C GLN A 11 1.48 12.70 -2.23
N HIS A 12 1.29 11.38 -2.24
CA HIS A 12 1.77 10.48 -3.28
C HIS A 12 0.65 9.52 -3.65
N SER A 13 0.69 9.01 -4.87
CA SER A 13 -0.29 8.05 -5.34
C SER A 13 0.38 7.02 -6.25
N ILE A 14 -0.11 5.79 -6.15
CA ILE A 14 0.22 4.71 -7.06
C ILE A 14 -1.07 4.21 -7.69
N SER A 15 -0.99 3.75 -8.93
CA SER A 15 -2.09 3.09 -9.63
C SER A 15 -1.67 1.67 -9.95
N PHE A 16 -2.60 0.74 -9.78
CA PHE A 16 -2.41 -0.67 -10.11
C PHE A 16 -3.71 -1.25 -10.66
N GLU A 17 -3.58 -2.32 -11.43
CA GLU A 17 -4.69 -3.18 -11.84
C GLU A 17 -4.73 -4.38 -10.89
N VAL A 18 -5.93 -4.79 -10.48
CA VAL A 18 -6.07 -5.94 -9.58
C VAL A 18 -5.75 -7.21 -10.37
N GLU A 19 -4.74 -7.93 -9.89
CA GLU A 19 -4.37 -9.22 -10.47
C GLU A 19 -4.91 -10.38 -9.63
N GLN A 20 -5.05 -11.56 -10.22
CA GLN A 20 -5.50 -12.77 -9.52
C GLN A 20 -4.65 -13.07 -8.27
N SER A 21 -3.34 -12.78 -8.32
CA SER A 21 -2.40 -12.94 -7.20
C SER A 21 -2.70 -12.06 -5.98
N GLN A 22 -3.48 -10.99 -6.16
CA GLN A 22 -3.87 -10.02 -5.15
C GLN A 22 -5.31 -10.25 -4.65
N THR A 23 -6.03 -11.16 -5.29
CA THR A 23 -7.39 -11.53 -4.88
C THR A 23 -7.35 -12.39 -3.62
N ILE A 24 -8.48 -12.43 -2.92
CA ILE A 24 -8.63 -13.28 -1.75
C ILE A 24 -8.53 -14.77 -2.13
N SER A 25 -7.70 -15.51 -1.42
CA SER A 25 -7.63 -16.97 -1.51
C SER A 25 -8.21 -17.57 -0.24
N PHE A 26 -9.38 -18.20 -0.35
CA PHE A 26 -9.92 -19.06 0.70
C PHE A 26 -9.64 -20.51 0.37
N SER A 27 -9.41 -21.33 1.39
CA SER A 27 -9.29 -22.80 1.27
C SER A 27 -10.62 -23.52 1.00
N TYR A 28 -11.70 -22.78 0.73
CA TYR A 28 -13.04 -23.31 0.50
C TYR A 28 -13.46 -23.06 -0.95
N GLU A 29 -14.31 -23.94 -1.47
CA GLU A 29 -14.64 -24.20 -2.88
C GLU A 29 -15.23 -23.04 -3.71
N THR A 30 -15.17 -21.79 -3.23
CA THR A 30 -15.69 -20.62 -3.94
C THR A 30 -14.55 -19.69 -4.36
N GLU A 31 -14.39 -19.54 -5.67
CA GLU A 31 -13.54 -18.49 -6.25
C GLU A 31 -14.17 -17.12 -6.00
N ILE A 32 -13.45 -16.27 -5.28
CA ILE A 32 -13.83 -14.88 -5.04
C ILE A 32 -12.73 -13.99 -5.62
N SER A 33 -12.98 -13.43 -6.80
CA SER A 33 -12.06 -12.51 -7.48
C SER A 33 -12.30 -11.08 -7.03
N VAL A 34 -11.94 -10.76 -5.79
CA VAL A 34 -11.93 -9.38 -5.29
C VAL A 34 -10.61 -9.10 -4.59
N LEU A 35 -10.11 -7.86 -4.69
CA LEU A 35 -8.90 -7.40 -4.01
C LEU A 35 -8.94 -7.77 -2.53
N SER A 36 -7.91 -8.45 -2.07
CA SER A 36 -7.80 -8.82 -0.66
C SER A 36 -7.41 -7.61 0.21
N THR A 37 -7.92 -7.55 1.45
CA THR A 37 -7.48 -6.53 2.42
C THR A 37 -5.97 -6.53 2.67
N PRO A 38 -5.28 -7.69 2.78
CA PRO A 38 -3.82 -7.73 2.84
C PRO A 38 -3.14 -7.07 1.64
N SER A 39 -3.62 -7.32 0.42
CA SER A 39 -3.08 -6.69 -0.79
C SER A 39 -3.33 -5.19 -0.80
N LEU A 40 -4.51 -4.72 -0.40
CA LEU A 40 -4.80 -3.29 -0.23
C LEU A 40 -3.79 -2.62 0.73
N ILE A 41 -3.57 -3.23 1.91
CA ILE A 41 -2.60 -2.71 2.90
C ILE A 41 -1.20 -2.66 2.28
N TRP A 42 -0.78 -3.71 1.57
CA TRP A 42 0.51 -3.74 0.91
C TRP A 42 0.68 -2.57 -0.08
N PHE A 43 -0.34 -2.26 -0.89
CA PHE A 43 -0.29 -1.12 -1.81
C PHE A 43 -0.22 0.23 -1.08
N LEU A 44 -0.94 0.39 0.03
CA LEU A 44 -0.84 1.59 0.86
C LEU A 44 0.58 1.77 1.43
N GLU A 45 1.20 0.67 1.88
CA GLU A 45 2.59 0.67 2.35
C GLU A 45 3.58 0.97 1.22
N GLN A 46 3.38 0.42 0.02
CA GLN A 46 4.23 0.75 -1.14
C GLN A 46 4.13 2.23 -1.50
N ALA A 47 2.94 2.82 -1.49
CA ALA A 47 2.75 4.24 -1.74
C ALA A 47 3.47 5.09 -0.68
N ALA A 48 3.37 4.71 0.61
CA ALA A 48 4.08 5.40 1.69
C ALA A 48 5.60 5.27 1.56
N LEU A 49 6.12 4.08 1.22
CA LEU A 49 7.55 3.85 0.98
C LEU A 49 8.07 4.71 -0.17
N GLN A 50 7.39 4.68 -1.32
CA GLN A 50 7.77 5.48 -2.48
C GLN A 50 7.74 6.98 -2.20
N PHE A 51 6.76 7.43 -1.40
CA PHE A 51 6.73 8.81 -0.93
C PHE A 51 7.99 9.13 -0.12
N LEU A 52 8.36 8.29 0.85
CA LEU A 52 9.48 8.58 1.76
C LEU A 52 10.87 8.52 1.12
N LEU A 53 11.04 7.83 -0.02
CA LEU A 53 12.34 7.61 -0.68
C LEU A 53 13.23 8.87 -0.82
N PRO A 54 12.74 10.05 -1.23
CA PRO A 54 13.59 11.23 -1.43
C PRO A 54 14.20 11.78 -0.13
N TRP A 55 13.69 11.37 1.03
CA TRP A 55 14.08 11.85 2.36
C TRP A 55 14.76 10.77 3.20
N GLN A 56 14.95 9.58 2.63
CA GLN A 56 15.55 8.45 3.31
C GLN A 56 17.07 8.46 3.15
N ASP A 57 17.80 8.25 4.24
CA ASP A 57 19.25 8.05 4.17
C ASP A 57 19.54 6.70 3.50
N ASP A 58 20.63 6.62 2.73
CA ASP A 58 21.07 5.44 1.97
C ASP A 58 21.21 4.14 2.79
N LYS A 59 21.27 4.25 4.13
CA LYS A 59 21.43 3.12 5.07
C LYS A 59 20.20 2.89 5.94
N SER A 60 19.08 3.52 5.62
CA SER A 60 17.85 3.44 6.41
C SER A 60 16.69 2.97 5.54
N ILE A 61 15.72 2.31 6.18
CA ILE A 61 14.43 1.97 5.60
C ILE A 61 13.33 2.30 6.60
N SER A 62 12.14 2.66 6.14
CA SER A 62 10.97 2.86 6.98
C SER A 62 10.20 1.55 7.12
N VAL A 63 9.54 1.37 8.26
CA VAL A 63 8.68 0.22 8.54
C VAL A 63 7.30 0.67 8.98
N GLY A 64 6.26 -0.03 8.53
CA GLY A 64 4.90 0.14 9.03
C GLY A 64 4.80 -0.33 10.48
N THR A 65 4.19 0.47 11.34
CA THR A 65 3.99 0.13 12.77
C THR A 65 2.52 0.11 13.17
N HIS A 66 1.66 0.72 12.36
CA HIS A 66 0.22 0.78 12.58
C HIS A 66 -0.48 1.02 11.25
N VAL A 67 -1.63 0.36 11.05
CA VAL A 67 -2.56 0.62 9.95
C VAL A 67 -3.97 0.55 10.52
N ASP A 68 -4.78 1.53 10.16
CA ASP A 68 -6.21 1.58 10.46
C ASP A 68 -6.94 1.97 9.18
N VAL A 69 -7.74 1.04 8.65
CA VAL A 69 -8.36 1.17 7.33
C VAL A 69 -9.70 0.46 7.29
N GLU A 70 -10.69 1.11 6.68
CA GLU A 70 -11.98 0.51 6.34
C GLU A 70 -11.99 0.14 4.85
N HIS A 71 -12.16 -1.15 4.54
CA HIS A 71 -12.31 -1.62 3.16
C HIS A 71 -13.80 -1.57 2.78
N LEU A 72 -14.24 -0.41 2.29
CA LEU A 72 -15.66 -0.05 2.19
C LEU A 72 -16.46 -0.78 1.10
N ALA A 73 -15.78 -1.25 0.05
CA ALA A 73 -16.43 -1.90 -1.09
C ALA A 73 -15.46 -2.87 -1.78
N PRO A 74 -15.96 -3.96 -2.39
CA PRO A 74 -15.13 -4.87 -3.17
C PRO A 74 -14.62 -4.18 -4.44
N THR A 75 -13.37 -4.48 -4.80
CA THR A 75 -12.79 -4.12 -6.11
C THR A 75 -12.52 -5.41 -6.88
N PRO A 76 -13.23 -5.67 -8.00
CA PRO A 76 -13.05 -6.87 -8.82
C PRO A 76 -11.77 -6.84 -9.65
#